data_AF-A0A3M7CI93-F1
#
_entry.id   AF-A0A3M7CI93-F1
#
_cell.length_a   1.000
_cell.length_b   1.000
_cell.length_c   1.000
_cell.angle_alpha   90.00
_cell.angle_beta   90.00
_cell.angle_gamma   90.00
#
_symmetry.space_group_name_H-M   'P 1'
#
loop_
_entity.id
_entity.type
_entity.pdbx_description
1 polymer ?
#
loop_
_entity_poly.entity_id
_entity_poly.type
_entity_poly.pdbx_seq_one_letter_code
_entity_poly.pdbx_strand_id
1 'polypeptide(L)'
;MDGVVIWRTGMRRVVATCQHHQQSSAQRCIAQTQRRFYASPTQSHSRPQGQAQDEIKAAPQIDFQDDRDQFARPRTQILSTSRQSRSRGPNNNANRTPNNNNTRAGGRGGRGAAAGRSSPRADNRGPNLAHLRIIPASPSYFTATPKYTDDLLLLSALQRRHQLLPVLPPGHAPRVAWKTIDQYKTELAEPVRAKMYGILVQLLKRLNYIHPALMPDEVRRALDSFKREVQPHLNVPKPIQVSEYGVAVAAGRRKSSTATVHLVEGTGQCLINGKSLSEYFGRLHDRESAVWALKATARLDKYNVWATTEGGGTTGQAEAVMLGVGRALLAHEPDLKMAVRRAGAITRNPKRVERKKPGKLKARKMPAWVKR
;
A
#
# COMPACT_ATOMS: atom_id res chain seq x y z
N MET A 1 -31.38 18.80 -62.56
CA MET A 1 -30.86 19.05 -61.21
C MET A 1 -30.04 17.85 -60.78
N ASP A 2 -28.75 17.98 -61.05
CA ASP A 2 -27.55 17.41 -60.41
C ASP A 2 -27.70 16.23 -59.45
N GLY A 3 -26.93 15.17 -59.74
CA GLY A 3 -26.75 14.04 -58.83
C GLY A 3 -25.79 12.98 -59.35
N VAL A 4 -24.53 13.36 -59.59
CA VAL A 4 -23.41 12.44 -59.81
C VAL A 4 -23.15 11.66 -58.52
N VAL A 5 -23.25 10.32 -58.56
CA VAL A 5 -22.74 9.45 -57.48
C VAL A 5 -21.59 8.61 -58.01
N ILE A 6 -20.41 8.94 -57.49
CA ILE A 6 -19.10 8.36 -57.77
C ILE A 6 -18.98 7.01 -57.04
N TRP A 7 -18.59 5.97 -57.77
CA TRP A 7 -18.15 4.69 -57.20
C TRP A 7 -16.68 4.78 -56.77
N ARG A 8 -16.35 4.32 -55.55
CA ARG A 8 -15.01 3.86 -55.21
C ARG A 8 -15.05 2.70 -54.19
N THR A 9 -14.60 1.54 -54.67
CA THR A 9 -13.67 0.58 -54.05
C THR A 9 -13.93 0.23 -52.57
N GLY A 10 -14.26 -1.01 -52.20
CA GLY A 10 -13.48 -2.21 -52.47
C GLY A 10 -12.98 -2.79 -51.14
N MET A 11 -13.80 -3.60 -50.47
CA MET A 11 -13.42 -4.30 -49.24
C MET A 11 -13.77 -5.79 -49.40
N ARG A 12 -12.77 -6.59 -49.80
CA ARG A 12 -12.87 -8.05 -49.87
C ARG A 12 -12.92 -8.60 -48.43
N ARG A 13 -14.04 -9.25 -48.08
CA ARG A 13 -14.14 -10.11 -46.90
C ARG A 13 -13.32 -11.37 -47.15
N VAL A 14 -12.31 -11.63 -46.32
CA VAL A 14 -11.67 -12.94 -46.25
C VAL A 14 -12.51 -13.81 -45.33
N VAL A 15 -13.21 -14.77 -45.95
CA VAL A 15 -13.86 -15.88 -45.28
C VAL A 15 -12.81 -16.98 -45.15
N ALA A 16 -12.41 -17.30 -43.92
CA ALA A 16 -11.55 -18.45 -43.65
C ALA A 16 -12.45 -19.66 -43.35
N THR A 17 -12.60 -20.55 -44.32
CA THR A 17 -13.17 -21.89 -44.13
C THR A 17 -12.07 -22.92 -43.93
N CYS A 18 -12.32 -23.83 -42.98
CA CYS A 18 -11.46 -24.94 -42.57
C CYS A 18 -11.12 -25.91 -43.71
N GLN A 19 -9.92 -26.48 -43.66
CA GLN A 19 -9.67 -27.81 -44.23
C GLN A 19 -8.90 -28.68 -43.23
N HIS A 20 -9.56 -29.78 -42.86
CA HIS A 20 -8.98 -30.96 -42.24
C HIS A 20 -8.02 -31.64 -43.22
N HIS A 21 -6.81 -31.98 -42.77
CA HIS A 21 -6.01 -33.01 -43.41
C HIS A 21 -5.55 -34.04 -42.36
N GLN A 22 -6.01 -35.26 -42.58
CA GLN A 22 -5.57 -36.49 -41.92
C GLN A 22 -4.30 -37.00 -42.62
N GLN A 23 -3.31 -37.43 -41.84
CA GLN A 23 -2.27 -38.44 -42.15
C GLN A 23 -1.50 -38.66 -40.83
N SER A 24 -1.87 -39.67 -40.04
CA SER A 24 -1.29 -41.04 -39.99
C SER A 24 0.20 -41.12 -39.63
N SER A 25 0.44 -41.68 -38.44
CA SER A 25 1.54 -42.57 -38.06
C SER A 25 2.99 -42.15 -38.29
N ALA A 26 3.67 -41.74 -37.21
CA ALA A 26 5.09 -42.05 -37.00
C ALA A 26 5.43 -42.06 -35.50
N GLN A 27 6.34 -42.96 -35.14
CA GLN A 27 6.55 -43.51 -33.82
C GLN A 27 7.35 -42.60 -32.87
N ARG A 28 7.08 -42.84 -31.57
CA ARG A 28 7.89 -42.64 -30.36
C ARG A 28 9.33 -42.13 -30.55
N CYS A 29 9.67 -41.04 -29.85
CA CYS A 29 10.95 -40.89 -29.16
C CYS A 29 10.70 -40.22 -27.80
N ILE A 30 10.76 -41.03 -26.75
CA ILE A 30 10.72 -40.62 -25.35
C ILE A 30 12.14 -40.15 -25.00
N ALA A 31 12.35 -38.85 -24.89
CA ALA A 31 13.58 -38.31 -24.32
C ALA A 31 13.46 -38.37 -22.79
N GLN A 32 14.05 -39.42 -22.20
CA GLN A 32 14.29 -39.53 -20.77
C GLN A 32 15.34 -38.50 -20.35
N THR A 33 14.90 -37.42 -19.71
CA THR A 33 15.84 -36.50 -19.03
C THR A 33 16.23 -37.13 -17.70
N GLN A 34 17.46 -37.64 -17.64
CA GLN A 34 18.03 -38.27 -16.45
C GLN A 34 18.16 -37.24 -15.31
N ARG A 35 17.51 -37.54 -14.18
CA ARG A 35 17.72 -36.86 -12.90
C ARG A 35 19.13 -37.18 -12.40
N ARG A 36 20.02 -36.18 -12.37
CA ARG A 36 21.25 -36.26 -11.56
C ARG A 36 20.91 -35.89 -10.11
N PHE A 37 20.99 -36.90 -9.25
CA PHE A 37 21.17 -36.74 -7.81
C PHE A 37 22.54 -36.12 -7.56
N TYR A 38 22.58 -34.95 -6.93
CA TYR A 38 23.77 -34.52 -6.20
C TYR A 38 23.47 -34.68 -4.72
N ALA A 39 24.14 -35.65 -4.10
CA ALA A 39 24.21 -35.81 -2.67
C ALA A 39 24.96 -34.61 -2.09
N SER A 40 24.33 -33.89 -1.16
CA SER A 40 24.98 -32.87 -0.34
C SER A 40 25.76 -33.56 0.79
N PRO A 41 27.02 -33.17 1.05
CA PRO A 41 27.81 -33.74 2.13
C PRO A 41 27.31 -33.25 3.49
N THR A 42 27.23 -34.20 4.42
CA THR A 42 27.03 -34.02 5.85
C THR A 42 28.07 -33.07 6.44
N GLN A 43 27.63 -31.92 6.96
CA GLN A 43 28.41 -31.15 7.94
C GLN A 43 27.59 -30.99 9.21
N SER A 44 28.04 -31.69 10.23
CA SER A 44 27.68 -31.52 11.63
C SER A 44 28.07 -30.13 12.11
N HIS A 45 27.08 -29.31 12.47
CA HIS A 45 27.30 -28.13 13.29
C HIS A 45 26.66 -28.32 14.66
N SER A 46 27.54 -28.45 15.63
CA SER A 46 27.29 -28.43 17.07
C SER A 46 26.58 -27.14 17.49
N ARG A 47 25.45 -27.29 18.21
CA ARG A 47 24.82 -26.21 18.97
C ARG A 47 25.76 -25.72 20.07
N PRO A 48 25.98 -24.40 20.25
CA PRO A 48 26.38 -23.87 21.55
C PRO A 48 25.12 -23.74 22.41
N GLN A 49 25.14 -24.38 23.58
CA GLN A 49 24.26 -24.04 24.69
C GLN A 49 24.70 -22.69 25.23
N GLY A 50 23.86 -21.67 25.05
CA GLY A 50 24.00 -20.36 25.68
C GLY A 50 22.64 -19.93 26.18
N GLN A 51 22.44 -20.01 27.50
CA GLN A 51 21.28 -19.48 28.19
C GLN A 51 21.30 -17.96 28.08
N ALA A 52 20.36 -17.38 27.32
CA ALA A 52 19.99 -15.99 27.42
C ALA A 52 18.47 -15.96 27.62
N GLN A 53 18.06 -15.79 28.86
CA GLN A 53 16.67 -15.49 29.21
C GLN A 53 16.44 -14.03 28.84
N ASP A 54 15.87 -13.78 27.67
CA ASP A 54 15.32 -12.47 27.34
C ASP A 54 14.01 -12.30 28.12
N GLU A 55 14.11 -11.68 29.29
CA GLU A 55 12.95 -11.16 30.03
C GLU A 55 12.22 -10.15 29.16
N ILE A 56 11.04 -10.53 28.67
CA ILE A 56 10.10 -9.62 28.03
C ILE A 56 9.62 -8.62 29.09
N LYS A 57 10.21 -7.44 29.14
CA LYS A 57 9.69 -6.32 29.95
C LYS A 57 8.31 -5.93 29.42
N ALA A 58 7.30 -6.09 30.27
CA ALA A 58 5.94 -5.62 30.01
C ALA A 58 5.94 -4.10 29.75
N ALA A 59 5.11 -3.65 28.80
CA ALA A 59 4.91 -2.23 28.55
C ALA A 59 4.33 -1.55 29.81
N PRO A 60 4.74 -0.30 30.15
CA PRO A 60 4.16 0.41 31.28
C PRO A 60 2.68 0.66 31.05
N GLN A 61 1.90 0.51 32.12
CA GLN A 61 0.47 0.73 32.16
C GLN A 61 0.18 2.23 31.97
N ILE A 62 -0.67 2.57 31.01
CA ILE A 62 -1.10 3.95 30.79
C ILE A 62 -2.25 4.23 31.77
N ASP A 63 -1.98 5.05 32.78
CA ASP A 63 -2.99 5.54 33.71
C ASP A 63 -3.81 6.64 33.04
N PHE A 64 -5.10 6.36 32.78
CA PHE A 64 -6.08 7.28 32.19
C PHE A 64 -6.85 8.06 33.28
N GLN A 65 -6.13 8.63 34.24
CA GLN A 65 -6.72 9.52 35.23
C GLN A 65 -6.10 10.91 35.04
N ASP A 66 -6.97 11.88 34.78
CA ASP A 66 -6.73 13.34 34.69
C ASP A 66 -6.56 13.96 33.29
N ASP A 67 -7.43 13.61 32.34
CA ASP A 67 -7.67 14.40 31.12
C ASP A 67 -9.10 14.98 31.08
N ARG A 68 -9.46 15.81 32.07
CA ARG A 68 -10.74 16.56 32.05
C ARG A 68 -10.67 17.98 31.49
N ASP A 69 -9.48 18.52 31.20
CA ASP A 69 -9.36 19.96 30.88
C ASP A 69 -8.81 20.30 29.48
N GLN A 70 -8.52 19.32 28.62
CA GLN A 70 -7.96 19.60 27.28
C GLN A 70 -8.94 20.15 26.23
N PHE A 71 -10.26 20.24 26.52
CA PHE A 71 -11.26 20.73 25.56
C PHE A 71 -12.02 22.00 26.00
N ALA A 72 -11.63 22.65 27.11
CA ALA A 72 -12.25 23.91 27.52
C ALA A 72 -11.65 25.10 26.75
N ARG A 73 -12.43 25.68 25.84
CA ARG A 73 -12.10 26.96 25.18
C ARG A 73 -12.06 28.09 26.22
N PRO A 74 -11.07 29.00 26.22
CA PRO A 74 -11.10 30.14 27.12
C PRO A 74 -12.23 31.10 26.71
N ARG A 75 -13.07 31.41 27.69
CA ARG A 75 -14.21 32.33 27.62
C ARG A 75 -13.66 33.76 27.46
N THR A 76 -13.83 34.36 26.29
CA THR A 76 -13.45 35.75 26.01
C THR A 76 -14.18 36.70 26.96
N GLN A 77 -13.42 37.41 27.80
CA GLN A 77 -13.94 38.55 28.56
C GLN A 77 -14.00 39.78 27.64
N ILE A 78 -15.20 40.33 27.55
CA ILE A 78 -15.50 41.62 26.96
C ILE A 78 -15.03 42.68 27.96
N LEU A 79 -14.14 43.58 27.55
CA LEU A 79 -13.95 44.86 28.22
C LEU A 79 -14.10 46.00 27.22
N SER A 80 -15.10 46.81 27.50
CA SER A 80 -15.47 48.07 26.87
C SER A 80 -14.62 49.23 27.38
N THR A 81 -14.23 50.14 26.48
CA THR A 81 -14.03 51.61 26.58
C THR A 81 -13.00 52.01 25.52
N SER A 82 -12.98 53.16 24.85
CA SER A 82 -13.88 54.29 24.68
C SER A 82 -13.40 55.02 23.41
N ARG A 83 -14.33 55.51 22.59
CA ARG A 83 -14.06 56.44 21.47
C ARG A 83 -13.23 57.64 21.94
N GLN A 84 -12.16 57.97 21.21
CA GLN A 84 -11.73 59.34 21.04
C GLN A 84 -11.09 59.57 19.66
N SER A 85 -11.34 60.77 19.18
CA SER A 85 -11.35 61.26 17.82
C SER A 85 -9.97 61.51 17.20
N ARG A 86 -9.92 61.36 15.87
CA ARG A 86 -8.85 61.86 15.00
C ARG A 86 -8.81 63.39 15.01
N SER A 87 -7.65 63.98 15.30
CA SER A 87 -7.27 65.30 14.78
C SER A 87 -5.75 65.50 14.77
N ARG A 88 -5.26 65.88 13.58
CA ARG A 88 -4.18 66.84 13.24
C ARG A 88 -2.79 66.72 13.92
N GLY A 89 -1.74 66.61 13.08
CA GLY A 89 -0.37 67.00 13.43
C GLY A 89 -0.22 68.53 13.63
N PRO A 90 0.98 69.13 13.85
CA PRO A 90 2.29 68.70 13.29
C PRO A 90 3.55 68.90 14.18
N ASN A 91 4.70 68.47 13.61
CA ASN A 91 6.07 69.02 13.67
C ASN A 91 6.96 69.04 14.95
N ASN A 92 8.23 68.73 14.64
CA ASN A 92 9.51 69.23 15.19
C ASN A 92 10.21 68.54 16.38
N ASN A 93 11.27 67.80 15.99
CA ASN A 93 12.68 68.06 16.31
C ASN A 93 13.25 67.78 17.73
N ALA A 94 14.52 67.38 17.70
CA ALA A 94 15.55 67.40 18.73
C ALA A 94 15.78 66.14 19.61
N ASN A 95 16.88 65.47 19.26
CA ASN A 95 17.85 64.78 20.11
C ASN A 95 17.81 65.15 21.60
N ARG A 96 17.87 64.12 22.47
CA ARG A 96 18.54 64.20 23.78
C ARG A 96 18.84 62.78 24.31
N THR A 97 20.13 62.44 24.30
CA THR A 97 20.76 61.46 25.19
C THR A 97 20.61 61.85 26.67
N PRO A 98 20.49 60.88 27.58
CA PRO A 98 21.04 60.97 28.94
C PRO A 98 22.25 60.01 29.04
N ASN A 99 23.44 60.49 29.34
CA ASN A 99 23.95 60.85 30.66
C ASN A 99 24.05 59.63 31.59
N ASN A 100 25.27 59.16 31.87
CA ASN A 100 25.68 58.99 33.26
C ASN A 100 27.20 58.99 33.42
N ASN A 101 27.69 59.99 34.14
CA ASN A 101 29.02 60.07 34.73
C ASN A 101 29.00 59.34 36.08
N ASN A 102 30.09 58.65 36.43
CA ASN A 102 30.55 58.57 37.81
C ASN A 102 32.07 58.37 37.86
N THR A 103 32.77 59.44 38.27
CA THR A 103 33.74 59.53 39.39
C THR A 103 34.63 58.32 39.72
N ARG A 104 35.86 58.44 40.23
CA ARG A 104 36.93 59.44 40.36
C ARG A 104 38.08 58.67 41.04
N ALA A 105 39.32 58.85 40.55
CA ALA A 105 40.61 58.74 41.24
C ALA A 105 41.02 57.51 42.08
N GLY A 106 42.24 57.04 41.82
CA GLY A 106 43.21 56.70 42.87
C GLY A 106 43.79 55.29 42.83
N GLY A 107 45.12 55.18 42.77
CA GLY A 107 45.87 54.01 43.26
C GLY A 107 46.80 53.34 42.26
N ARG A 108 48.10 53.67 42.36
CA ARG A 108 49.22 52.91 41.77
C ARG A 108 49.42 51.57 42.49
N GLY A 109 49.88 50.57 41.74
CA GLY A 109 50.85 49.57 42.22
C GLY A 109 50.34 48.13 42.28
N GLY A 110 51.09 47.20 41.68
CA GLY A 110 50.93 45.77 41.94
C GLY A 110 51.32 44.86 40.78
N ARG A 111 52.58 44.44 40.75
CA ARG A 111 53.07 43.31 39.94
C ARG A 111 52.37 42.01 40.38
N GLY A 112 52.08 41.12 39.43
CA GLY A 112 51.64 39.77 39.74
C GLY A 112 51.43 38.94 38.47
N ALA A 113 52.48 38.22 38.07
CA ALA A 113 52.39 37.17 37.07
C ALA A 113 51.60 35.98 37.64
N ALA A 114 50.58 35.50 36.92
CA ALA A 114 49.99 34.20 37.15
C ALA A 114 49.51 33.63 35.81
N ALA A 115 50.17 32.54 35.41
CA ALA A 115 49.80 31.71 34.27
C ALA A 115 48.46 31.02 34.55
N GLY A 116 47.42 31.40 33.83
CA GLY A 116 46.16 30.68 33.74
C GLY A 116 45.94 30.25 32.31
N ARG A 117 45.94 28.93 32.06
CA ARG A 117 45.61 28.32 30.77
C ARG A 117 44.20 28.79 30.35
N SER A 118 44.12 29.70 29.38
CA SER A 118 42.86 30.03 28.71
C SER A 118 42.59 28.98 27.65
N SER A 119 41.55 28.18 27.85
CA SER A 119 40.88 27.50 26.74
C SER A 119 40.57 28.52 25.63
N PRO A 120 40.74 28.18 24.34
CA PRO A 120 40.41 29.10 23.27
C PRO A 120 38.92 29.42 23.36
N ARG A 121 38.62 30.67 23.70
CA ARG A 121 37.27 31.26 23.65
C ARG A 121 36.84 31.12 22.19
N ALA A 122 35.90 30.22 21.91
CA ALA A 122 35.29 30.15 20.59
C ALA A 122 34.75 31.54 20.25
N ASP A 123 35.29 32.14 19.19
CA ASP A 123 34.87 33.43 18.66
C ASP A 123 33.37 33.37 18.38
N ASN A 124 32.57 33.93 19.27
CA ASN A 124 31.12 34.01 19.15
C ASN A 124 30.75 35.18 18.20
N ARG A 125 31.38 35.21 17.02
CA ARG A 125 31.05 36.13 15.93
C ARG A 125 29.91 35.51 15.14
N GLY A 126 28.69 35.67 15.63
CA GLY A 126 27.48 35.38 14.83
C GLY A 126 27.54 36.13 13.48
N PRO A 127 26.89 35.61 12.43
CA PRO A 127 26.97 36.20 11.10
C PRO A 127 26.52 37.67 11.13
N ASN A 128 27.30 38.55 10.51
CA ASN A 128 27.06 39.98 10.50
C ASN A 128 25.78 40.30 9.68
N LEU A 129 24.64 40.47 10.37
CA LEU A 129 23.32 40.60 9.76
C LEU A 129 23.13 41.88 8.91
N ALA A 130 24.06 42.84 9.00
CA ALA A 130 23.98 44.14 8.33
C ALA A 130 24.06 44.08 6.79
N HIS A 131 24.53 42.97 6.19
CA HIS A 131 24.77 42.85 4.74
C HIS A 131 24.01 41.69 4.08
N LEU A 132 22.95 41.17 4.71
CA LEU A 132 22.23 40.01 4.18
C LEU A 132 21.35 40.38 2.97
N ARG A 133 21.59 39.70 1.84
CA ARG A 133 20.69 39.72 0.67
C ARG A 133 19.85 38.45 0.69
N ILE A 134 18.53 38.60 0.61
CA ILE A 134 17.61 37.46 0.53
C ILE A 134 17.65 36.94 -0.91
N ILE A 135 18.07 35.68 -1.08
CA ILE A 135 18.15 34.99 -2.36
C ILE A 135 17.27 33.73 -2.25
N PRO A 136 16.45 33.40 -3.26
CA PRO A 136 15.67 32.17 -3.22
C PRO A 136 16.59 30.94 -3.17
N ALA A 137 16.16 29.91 -2.43
CA ALA A 137 16.94 28.69 -2.24
C ALA A 137 17.07 27.87 -3.54
N SER A 138 16.03 27.84 -4.38
CA SER A 138 16.03 27.08 -5.63
C SER A 138 16.37 27.94 -6.85
N PRO A 139 17.19 27.44 -7.79
CA PRO A 139 17.43 28.11 -9.06
C PRO A 139 16.16 28.24 -9.93
N SER A 140 15.22 27.30 -9.79
CA SER A 140 13.96 27.27 -10.53
C SER A 140 12.82 28.03 -9.83
N TYR A 141 13.13 28.91 -8.86
CA TYR A 141 12.15 29.62 -8.03
C TYR A 141 11.05 30.34 -8.83
N PHE A 142 11.39 30.96 -9.96
CA PHE A 142 10.43 31.68 -10.80
C PHE A 142 9.62 30.79 -11.76
N THR A 143 9.77 29.47 -11.67
CA THR A 143 8.94 28.53 -12.43
C THR A 143 7.61 28.27 -11.72
N ALA A 144 6.62 27.79 -12.47
CA ALA A 144 5.29 27.48 -11.90
C ALA A 144 5.31 26.35 -10.86
N THR A 145 6.29 25.44 -10.94
CA THR A 145 6.49 24.30 -10.03
C THR A 145 8.00 24.15 -9.75
N PRO A 146 8.56 24.91 -8.79
CA PRO A 146 10.00 24.96 -8.56
C PRO A 146 10.56 23.61 -8.11
N LYS A 147 9.97 22.95 -7.11
CA LYS A 147 10.54 21.70 -6.59
C LYS A 147 10.51 20.59 -7.63
N TYR A 148 9.42 20.46 -8.40
CA TYR A 148 9.38 19.52 -9.52
C TYR A 148 10.48 19.80 -10.56
N THR A 149 10.73 21.08 -10.85
CA THR A 149 11.73 21.46 -11.83
C THR A 149 13.13 21.12 -11.33
N ASP A 150 13.41 21.34 -10.05
CA ASP A 150 14.68 20.97 -9.42
C ASP A 150 14.90 19.45 -9.48
N ASP A 151 13.88 18.65 -9.16
CA ASP A 151 13.92 17.18 -9.25
C ASP A 151 14.17 16.70 -10.69
N LEU A 152 13.49 17.32 -11.66
CA LEU A 152 13.69 17.04 -13.08
C LEU A 152 15.12 17.36 -13.52
N LEU A 153 15.64 18.52 -13.11
CA LEU A 153 17.01 18.95 -13.42
C LEU A 153 18.03 18.00 -12.80
N LEU A 154 17.84 17.61 -11.54
CA LEU A 154 18.68 16.65 -10.83
C LEU A 154 18.76 15.31 -11.57
N LEU A 155 17.61 14.73 -11.91
CA LEU A 155 17.57 13.44 -12.63
C LEU A 155 18.16 13.55 -14.05
N SER A 156 17.90 14.66 -14.74
CA SER A 156 18.48 14.91 -16.07
C SER A 156 20.01 15.07 -16.02
N ALA A 157 20.54 15.69 -14.96
CA ALA A 157 21.97 15.85 -14.75
C ALA A 157 22.64 14.49 -14.46
N LEU A 158 22.02 13.67 -13.61
CA LEU A 158 22.49 12.30 -13.33
C LEU A 158 22.48 11.43 -14.59
N GLN A 159 21.43 11.51 -15.41
CA GLN A 159 21.39 10.78 -16.67
C GLN A 159 22.50 11.22 -17.61
N ARG A 160 22.74 12.53 -17.76
CA ARG A 160 23.80 13.05 -18.62
C ARG A 160 25.18 12.60 -18.14
N ARG A 161 25.45 12.67 -16.84
CA ARG A 161 26.73 12.24 -16.24
C ARG A 161 26.98 10.74 -16.44
N HIS A 162 25.94 9.91 -16.35
CA HIS A 162 26.05 8.45 -16.36
C HIS A 162 25.52 7.80 -17.65
N GLN A 163 25.48 8.54 -18.76
CA GLN A 163 24.90 8.07 -20.02
C GLN A 163 25.67 6.89 -20.63
N LEU A 164 26.99 6.84 -20.41
CA LEU A 164 27.91 5.84 -20.97
C LEU A 164 27.89 4.50 -20.23
N LEU A 165 27.27 4.43 -19.05
CA LEU A 165 27.23 3.18 -18.29
C LEU A 165 26.37 2.14 -19.00
N PRO A 166 26.77 0.85 -18.97
CA PRO A 166 26.02 -0.21 -19.61
C PRO A 166 24.65 -0.37 -18.95
N VAL A 167 23.64 -0.55 -19.80
CA VAL A 167 22.25 -0.76 -19.39
C VAL A 167 21.87 -2.23 -19.50
N LEU A 168 21.07 -2.69 -18.54
CA LEU A 168 20.46 -4.00 -18.57
C LEU A 168 19.39 -4.07 -19.67
N PRO A 169 19.25 -5.23 -20.34
CA PRO A 169 18.14 -5.46 -21.25
C PRO A 169 16.80 -5.41 -20.50
N PRO A 170 15.70 -5.08 -21.19
CA PRO A 170 14.37 -5.04 -20.60
C PRO A 170 14.05 -6.39 -19.92
N GLY A 171 13.59 -6.33 -18.67
CA GLY A 171 13.24 -7.50 -17.85
C GLY A 171 14.30 -7.95 -16.83
N HIS A 172 15.58 -7.61 -17.05
CA HIS A 172 16.66 -7.94 -16.10
C HIS A 172 16.85 -6.89 -15.01
N ALA A 173 16.35 -5.67 -15.22
CA ALA A 173 16.40 -4.60 -14.22
C ALA A 173 15.51 -4.93 -13.00
N PRO A 174 15.92 -4.53 -11.78
CA PRO A 174 15.12 -4.75 -10.59
C PRO A 174 13.76 -4.04 -10.70
N ARG A 175 12.70 -4.74 -10.31
CA ARG A 175 11.32 -4.20 -10.33
C ARG A 175 11.15 -3.21 -9.19
N VAL A 176 11.12 -1.92 -9.52
CA VAL A 176 10.95 -0.84 -8.53
C VAL A 176 9.54 -0.27 -8.61
N ALA A 177 8.88 -0.15 -7.45
CA ALA A 177 7.64 0.58 -7.30
C ALA A 177 7.95 2.06 -7.04
N TRP A 178 7.82 2.89 -8.07
CA TRP A 178 7.90 4.33 -7.94
C TRP A 178 6.69 4.88 -7.16
N LYS A 179 6.86 6.05 -6.54
CA LYS A 179 5.74 6.79 -5.92
C LYS A 179 4.59 6.98 -6.92
N THR A 180 3.36 7.10 -6.43
CA THR A 180 2.26 7.53 -7.32
C THR A 180 2.32 9.04 -7.52
N ILE A 181 1.68 9.54 -8.58
CA ILE A 181 1.59 10.98 -8.81
C ILE A 181 0.99 11.72 -7.61
N ASP A 182 0.00 11.12 -6.95
CA ASP A 182 -0.66 11.74 -5.80
C ASP A 182 0.26 11.78 -4.59
N GLN A 183 1.00 10.71 -4.32
CA GLN A 183 2.02 10.70 -3.26
C GLN A 183 3.08 11.77 -3.50
N TYR A 184 3.58 11.87 -4.73
CA TYR A 184 4.57 12.86 -5.12
C TYR A 184 4.05 14.30 -4.98
N LYS A 185 2.80 14.57 -5.38
CA LYS A 185 2.14 15.87 -5.15
C LYS A 185 2.01 16.20 -3.68
N THR A 186 1.64 15.22 -2.85
CA THR A 186 1.50 15.40 -1.40
C THR A 186 2.84 15.75 -0.76
N GLU A 187 3.93 15.10 -1.18
CA GLU A 187 5.28 15.37 -0.66
C GLU A 187 5.79 16.76 -1.05
N LEU A 188 5.59 17.18 -2.30
CA LEU A 188 6.07 18.48 -2.76
C LEU A 188 5.16 19.64 -2.36
N ALA A 189 3.87 19.36 -2.11
CA ALA A 189 2.79 20.33 -2.00
C ALA A 189 2.63 21.23 -3.26
N GLU A 190 2.97 20.68 -4.44
CA GLU A 190 2.89 21.38 -5.73
C GLU A 190 1.93 20.66 -6.70
N PRO A 191 1.19 21.41 -7.54
CA PRO A 191 0.28 20.82 -8.52
C PRO A 191 1.03 20.31 -9.76
N VAL A 192 1.50 19.06 -9.72
CA VAL A 192 2.21 18.44 -10.85
C VAL A 192 1.24 17.79 -11.85
N ARG A 193 1.35 18.16 -13.14
CA ARG A 193 0.54 17.53 -14.22
C ARG A 193 1.02 16.11 -14.50
N ALA A 194 0.11 15.23 -14.93
CA ALA A 194 0.44 13.82 -15.21
C ALA A 194 1.51 13.64 -16.31
N LYS A 195 1.49 14.46 -17.36
CA LYS A 195 2.52 14.44 -18.41
C LYS A 195 3.91 14.75 -17.85
N MET A 196 4.01 15.73 -16.97
CA MET A 196 5.26 16.14 -16.32
C MET A 196 5.81 15.01 -15.46
N TYR A 197 4.96 14.42 -14.62
CA TYR A 197 5.34 13.25 -13.82
C TYR A 197 5.75 12.04 -14.69
N GLY A 198 5.08 11.83 -15.83
CA GLY A 198 5.45 10.78 -16.79
C GLY A 198 6.87 10.92 -17.32
N ILE A 199 7.32 12.15 -17.61
CA ILE A 199 8.70 12.45 -18.02
C ILE A 199 9.67 12.07 -16.90
N LEU A 200 9.37 12.48 -15.67
CA LEU A 200 10.19 12.16 -14.50
C LEU A 200 10.33 10.64 -14.31
N VAL A 201 9.24 9.88 -14.42
CA VAL A 201 9.26 8.41 -14.34
C VAL A 201 10.07 7.76 -15.47
N GLN A 202 10.08 8.34 -16.68
CA GLN A 202 10.93 7.84 -17.77
C GLN A 202 12.41 7.99 -17.44
N LEU A 203 12.83 9.12 -16.85
CA LEU A 203 14.21 9.34 -16.39
C LEU A 203 14.58 8.35 -15.27
N LEU A 204 13.70 8.18 -14.28
CA LEU A 204 13.92 7.21 -13.19
C LEU A 204 14.08 5.78 -13.72
N LYS A 205 13.22 5.36 -14.67
CA LYS A 205 13.34 4.06 -15.32
C LYS A 205 14.69 3.94 -16.04
N ARG A 206 15.09 4.96 -16.81
CA ARG A 206 16.36 4.96 -17.54
C ARG A 206 17.57 4.82 -16.62
N LEU A 207 17.56 5.47 -15.47
CA LEU A 207 18.60 5.36 -14.43
C LEU A 207 18.59 3.99 -13.75
N ASN A 208 17.42 3.42 -13.49
CA ASN A 208 17.27 2.09 -12.90
C ASN A 208 17.76 0.94 -13.82
N TYR A 209 17.85 1.17 -15.14
CA TYR A 209 18.41 0.20 -16.07
C TYR A 209 19.94 0.10 -15.99
N ILE A 210 20.65 1.01 -15.32
CA ILE A 210 22.11 0.91 -15.16
C ILE A 210 22.43 -0.38 -14.40
N HIS A 211 23.46 -1.11 -14.84
CA HIS A 211 23.90 -2.34 -14.18
C HIS A 211 24.21 -2.09 -12.68
N PRO A 212 23.65 -2.87 -11.74
CA PRO A 212 23.71 -2.57 -10.31
C PRO A 212 25.13 -2.53 -9.75
N ALA A 213 26.06 -3.35 -10.28
CA ALA A 213 27.46 -3.33 -9.84
C ALA A 213 28.20 -2.04 -10.23
N LEU A 214 27.71 -1.31 -11.22
CA LEU A 214 28.31 -0.08 -11.74
C LEU A 214 27.47 1.15 -11.40
N MET A 215 26.42 0.98 -10.57
CA MET A 215 25.51 2.06 -10.23
C MET A 215 26.16 2.97 -9.18
N PRO A 216 26.38 4.26 -9.48
CA PRO A 216 26.97 5.19 -8.54
C PRO A 216 26.01 5.51 -7.38
N ASP A 217 26.57 5.80 -6.20
CA ASP A 217 25.79 6.04 -4.98
C ASP A 217 24.92 7.31 -5.07
N GLU A 218 25.31 8.29 -5.88
CA GLU A 218 24.47 9.47 -6.19
C GLU A 218 23.14 9.06 -6.84
N VAL A 219 23.21 8.19 -7.86
CA VAL A 219 22.02 7.67 -8.54
C VAL A 219 21.21 6.82 -7.59
N ARG A 220 21.85 5.98 -6.77
CA ARG A 220 21.13 5.15 -5.79
C ARG A 220 20.31 6.01 -4.82
N ARG A 221 20.93 7.02 -4.19
CA ARG A 221 20.25 7.95 -3.28
C ARG A 221 19.11 8.71 -3.95
N ALA A 222 19.34 9.18 -5.18
CA ALA A 222 18.29 9.84 -5.96
C ALA A 222 17.15 8.88 -6.28
N LEU A 223 17.41 7.64 -6.67
CA LEU A 223 16.35 6.66 -6.94
C LEU A 223 15.57 6.34 -5.66
N ASP A 224 16.24 6.22 -4.52
CA ASP A 224 15.62 5.92 -3.22
C ASP A 224 14.61 6.98 -2.79
N SER A 225 14.86 8.26 -3.07
CA SER A 225 13.91 9.33 -2.74
C SER A 225 12.59 9.21 -3.50
N PHE A 226 12.57 8.62 -4.69
CA PHE A 226 11.35 8.42 -5.51
C PHE A 226 10.76 7.00 -5.38
N LYS A 227 11.34 6.13 -4.54
CA LYS A 227 10.76 4.82 -4.24
C LYS A 227 9.56 4.96 -3.33
N ARG A 228 8.56 4.10 -3.56
CA ARG A 228 7.42 3.95 -2.66
C ARG A 228 7.78 3.00 -1.52
N GLU A 229 7.60 3.45 -0.28
CA GLU A 229 7.87 2.66 0.93
C GLU A 229 7.01 1.39 1.00
N VAL A 230 5.71 1.51 0.67
CA VAL A 230 4.79 0.38 0.64
C VAL A 230 4.91 -0.35 -0.70
N GLN A 231 5.68 -1.44 -0.72
CA GLN A 231 5.69 -2.35 -1.86
C GLN A 231 4.36 -3.14 -1.91
N PRO A 232 3.60 -3.09 -3.00
CA PRO A 232 2.33 -3.81 -3.12
C PRO A 232 2.50 -5.33 -3.00
N HIS A 233 3.69 -5.85 -3.29
CA HIS A 233 4.03 -7.27 -3.17
C HIS A 233 4.20 -7.75 -1.71
N LEU A 234 4.33 -6.83 -0.75
CA LEU A 234 4.44 -7.17 0.68
C LEU A 234 3.10 -7.47 1.34
N ASN A 235 1.97 -7.06 0.73
CA ASN A 235 0.65 -7.44 1.24
C ASN A 235 0.29 -8.87 0.80
N VAL A 236 1.04 -9.84 1.32
CA VAL A 236 0.77 -11.26 1.11
C VAL A 236 -0.26 -11.69 2.17
N PRO A 237 -1.44 -12.20 1.77
CA PRO A 237 -2.40 -12.71 2.75
C PRO A 237 -1.79 -13.89 3.51
N LYS A 238 -2.01 -13.95 4.82
CA LYS A 238 -1.55 -15.07 5.64
C LYS A 238 -2.13 -16.38 5.08
N PRO A 239 -1.30 -17.36 4.69
CA PRO A 239 -1.79 -18.65 4.20
C PRO A 239 -2.55 -19.41 5.30
N ILE A 240 -3.58 -20.14 4.91
CA ILE A 240 -4.29 -21.07 5.79
C ILE A 240 -3.37 -22.28 5.98
N GLN A 241 -3.06 -22.60 7.23
CA GLN A 241 -2.24 -23.76 7.61
C GLN A 241 -3.13 -24.89 8.09
N VAL A 242 -2.69 -26.12 7.88
CA VAL A 242 -3.32 -27.32 8.44
C VAL A 242 -2.80 -27.50 9.87
N SER A 243 -3.69 -27.82 10.82
CA SER A 243 -3.31 -28.08 12.20
C SER A 243 -2.62 -29.44 12.36
N GLU A 244 -2.09 -29.71 13.56
CA GLU A 244 -1.50 -31.02 13.95
C GLU A 244 -2.46 -32.20 13.69
N TYR A 245 -3.75 -31.99 13.90
CA TYR A 245 -4.80 -33.01 13.69
C TYR A 245 -5.22 -33.16 12.22
N GLY A 246 -4.50 -32.56 11.26
CA GLY A 246 -4.89 -32.58 9.85
C GLY A 246 -6.12 -31.71 9.54
N VAL A 247 -6.46 -30.76 10.41
CA VAL A 247 -7.67 -29.92 10.25
C VAL A 247 -7.31 -28.61 9.56
N ALA A 248 -7.90 -28.36 8.40
CA ALA A 248 -7.87 -27.05 7.75
C ALA A 248 -9.10 -26.23 8.16
N VAL A 249 -8.87 -25.04 8.75
CA VAL A 249 -9.95 -24.15 9.20
C VAL A 249 -10.10 -22.98 8.23
N ALA A 250 -11.30 -22.77 7.71
CA ALA A 250 -11.59 -21.65 6.83
C ALA A 250 -12.96 -21.04 7.11
N ALA A 251 -13.05 -19.72 6.91
CA ALA A 251 -14.30 -18.98 7.04
C ALA A 251 -14.90 -18.62 5.68
N GLY A 252 -16.21 -18.80 5.57
CA GLY A 252 -17.04 -18.35 4.46
C GLY A 252 -18.12 -17.38 4.93
N ARG A 253 -18.49 -16.43 4.05
CA ARG A 253 -19.53 -15.43 4.34
C ARG A 253 -20.40 -15.17 3.14
N ARG A 254 -21.71 -15.14 3.35
CA ARG A 254 -22.69 -14.81 2.31
C ARG A 254 -23.89 -14.06 2.89
N LYS A 255 -24.19 -12.89 2.33
CA LYS A 255 -25.22 -11.98 2.85
C LYS A 255 -24.98 -11.71 4.35
N SER A 256 -25.86 -12.20 5.22
CA SER A 256 -25.77 -12.14 6.68
C SER A 256 -25.28 -13.44 7.33
N SER A 257 -25.06 -14.51 6.54
CA SER A 257 -24.58 -15.80 7.03
C SER A 257 -23.06 -15.85 7.10
N THR A 258 -22.57 -16.41 8.19
CA THR A 258 -21.16 -16.74 8.43
C THR A 258 -21.05 -18.24 8.64
N ALA A 259 -20.00 -18.84 8.07
CA ALA A 259 -19.69 -20.26 8.24
C ALA A 259 -18.22 -20.40 8.60
N THR A 260 -17.92 -21.12 9.67
CA THR A 260 -16.59 -21.64 9.99
C THR A 260 -16.58 -23.12 9.65
N VAL A 261 -15.64 -23.52 8.80
CA VAL A 261 -15.54 -24.88 8.28
C VAL A 261 -14.23 -25.48 8.70
N HIS A 262 -14.31 -26.66 9.31
CA HIS A 262 -13.20 -27.55 9.62
C HIS A 262 -13.24 -28.67 8.59
N LEU A 263 -12.18 -28.78 7.79
CA LEU A 263 -12.04 -29.80 6.75
C LEU A 263 -10.92 -30.75 7.14
N VAL A 264 -11.24 -32.04 7.18
CA VAL A 264 -10.34 -33.12 7.58
C VAL A 264 -10.40 -34.23 6.53
N GLU A 265 -9.30 -34.94 6.30
CA GLU A 265 -9.31 -36.14 5.46
C GLU A 265 -10.15 -37.25 6.13
N GLY A 266 -11.00 -37.93 5.35
CA GLY A 266 -11.96 -38.88 5.89
C GLY A 266 -12.85 -39.52 4.84
N THR A 267 -14.05 -39.94 5.24
CA THR A 267 -14.96 -40.78 4.44
C THR A 267 -16.13 -40.03 3.80
N GLY A 268 -16.05 -38.70 3.68
CA GLY A 268 -17.10 -37.88 3.05
C GLY A 268 -18.28 -37.49 3.96
N GLN A 269 -18.15 -37.64 5.28
CA GLN A 269 -19.20 -37.24 6.21
C GLN A 269 -19.28 -35.72 6.33
N CYS A 270 -20.49 -35.16 6.14
CA CYS A 270 -20.74 -33.74 6.23
C CYS A 270 -21.74 -33.42 7.35
N LEU A 271 -21.25 -32.73 8.38
CA LEU A 271 -22.00 -32.29 9.55
C LEU A 271 -22.10 -30.76 9.58
N ILE A 272 -23.31 -30.25 9.76
CA ILE A 272 -23.60 -28.82 9.84
C ILE A 272 -24.33 -28.53 11.14
N ASN A 273 -23.71 -27.74 12.02
CA ASN A 273 -24.21 -27.46 13.38
C ASN A 273 -24.58 -28.75 14.16
N GLY A 274 -23.79 -29.81 14.00
CA GLY A 274 -24.01 -31.10 14.66
C GLY A 274 -25.11 -31.97 14.04
N LYS A 275 -25.72 -31.56 12.93
CA LYS A 275 -26.74 -32.33 12.20
C LYS A 275 -26.22 -32.81 10.85
N SER A 276 -26.83 -33.84 10.28
CA SER A 276 -26.49 -34.32 8.94
C SER A 276 -26.88 -33.29 7.86
N LEU A 277 -26.18 -33.33 6.71
CA LEU A 277 -26.45 -32.44 5.56
C LEU A 277 -27.93 -32.47 5.12
N SER A 278 -28.54 -33.66 5.16
CA SER A 278 -29.92 -33.90 4.74
C SER A 278 -30.95 -33.34 5.73
N GLU A 279 -30.68 -33.43 7.03
CA GLU A 279 -31.55 -32.90 8.08
C GLU A 279 -31.46 -31.38 8.18
N TYR A 280 -30.25 -30.81 8.04
CA TYR A 280 -30.05 -29.37 8.20
C TYR A 280 -30.63 -28.59 7.01
N PHE A 281 -30.32 -29.02 5.78
CA PHE A 281 -30.89 -28.40 4.58
C PHE A 281 -32.04 -29.23 4.05
N GLY A 282 -33.28 -28.75 4.18
CA GLY A 282 -34.43 -29.44 3.60
C GLY A 282 -34.43 -29.46 2.06
N ARG A 283 -33.80 -28.45 1.42
CA ARG A 283 -33.78 -28.29 -0.04
C ARG A 283 -32.56 -28.97 -0.65
N LEU A 284 -32.76 -29.80 -1.67
CA LEU A 284 -31.68 -30.48 -2.39
C LEU A 284 -30.63 -29.52 -2.97
N HIS A 285 -31.08 -28.41 -3.56
CA HIS A 285 -30.19 -27.39 -4.12
C HIS A 285 -29.21 -26.79 -3.09
N ASP A 286 -29.66 -26.62 -1.85
CA ASP A 286 -28.84 -26.07 -0.76
C ASP A 286 -27.77 -27.11 -0.35
N ARG A 287 -28.13 -28.41 -0.32
CA ARG A 287 -27.20 -29.52 -0.07
C ARG A 287 -26.11 -29.59 -1.13
N GLU A 288 -26.50 -29.57 -2.41
CA GLU A 288 -25.55 -29.60 -3.53
C GLU A 288 -24.60 -28.40 -3.52
N SER A 289 -25.13 -27.21 -3.19
CA SER A 289 -24.35 -25.98 -3.10
C SER A 289 -23.31 -26.07 -1.99
N ALA A 290 -23.67 -26.58 -0.81
CA ALA A 290 -22.76 -26.69 0.33
C ALA A 290 -21.53 -27.56 0.04
N VAL A 291 -21.71 -28.68 -0.69
CA VAL A 291 -20.64 -29.62 -1.06
C VAL A 291 -20.05 -29.37 -2.46
N TRP A 292 -20.49 -28.30 -3.15
CA TRP A 292 -20.14 -28.03 -4.54
C TRP A 292 -18.62 -27.97 -4.78
N ALA A 293 -17.85 -27.42 -3.84
CA ALA A 293 -16.39 -27.36 -3.92
C ALA A 293 -15.74 -28.75 -4.02
N LEU A 294 -16.26 -29.73 -3.27
CA LEU A 294 -15.79 -31.11 -3.27
C LEU A 294 -16.30 -31.87 -4.50
N LYS A 295 -17.56 -31.63 -4.90
CA LYS A 295 -18.15 -32.22 -6.11
C LYS A 295 -17.38 -31.80 -7.36
N ALA A 296 -17.08 -30.51 -7.50
CA ALA A 296 -16.36 -29.96 -8.65
C ALA A 296 -14.91 -30.47 -8.76
N THR A 297 -14.32 -30.93 -7.65
CA THR A 297 -12.96 -31.48 -7.60
C THR A 297 -12.94 -33.00 -7.50
N ALA A 298 -14.09 -33.69 -7.59
CA ALA A 298 -14.22 -35.14 -7.43
C ALA A 298 -13.59 -35.67 -6.12
N ARG A 299 -13.84 -34.97 -5.01
CA ARG A 299 -13.26 -35.23 -3.67
C ARG A 299 -14.32 -35.37 -2.58
N LEU A 300 -15.55 -35.72 -2.94
CA LEU A 300 -16.64 -35.89 -1.98
C LEU A 300 -16.32 -36.98 -0.95
N ASP A 301 -15.75 -38.10 -1.39
CA ASP A 301 -15.54 -39.27 -0.54
C ASP A 301 -14.24 -39.22 0.27
N LYS A 302 -13.44 -38.15 0.12
CA LYS A 302 -12.10 -38.03 0.70
C LYS A 302 -12.01 -37.12 1.91
N TYR A 303 -12.99 -36.22 2.08
CA TYR A 303 -12.94 -35.21 3.13
C TYR A 303 -14.20 -35.22 3.97
N ASN A 304 -14.01 -35.23 5.28
CA ASN A 304 -15.06 -34.95 6.23
C ASN A 304 -15.17 -33.44 6.45
N VAL A 305 -16.40 -32.93 6.44
CA VAL A 305 -16.72 -31.52 6.60
C VAL A 305 -17.46 -31.35 7.91
N TRP A 306 -16.92 -30.53 8.80
CA TRP A 306 -17.64 -30.00 9.96
C TRP A 306 -17.81 -28.50 9.79
N ALA A 307 -19.05 -28.05 9.58
CA ALA A 307 -19.36 -26.64 9.45
C ALA A 307 -20.19 -26.14 10.64
N THR A 308 -19.77 -25.02 11.21
CA THR A 308 -20.58 -24.23 12.14
C THR A 308 -21.06 -22.99 11.41
N THR A 309 -22.37 -22.77 11.38
CA THR A 309 -23.02 -21.70 10.64
C THR A 309 -23.89 -20.86 11.55
N GLU A 310 -23.84 -19.55 11.35
CA GLU A 310 -24.55 -18.56 12.15
C GLU A 310 -25.16 -17.49 11.24
N GLY A 311 -26.36 -17.03 11.59
CA GLY A 311 -27.06 -15.94 10.93
C GLY A 311 -27.58 -16.22 9.50
N GLY A 312 -28.36 -15.27 8.99
CA GLY A 312 -28.98 -15.33 7.67
C GLY A 312 -30.03 -16.43 7.52
N GLY A 313 -30.06 -17.11 6.37
CA GLY A 313 -31.05 -18.16 6.07
C GLY A 313 -30.42 -19.30 5.26
N THR A 314 -31.19 -20.36 4.98
CA THR A 314 -30.66 -21.65 4.49
C THR A 314 -29.75 -21.53 3.25
N THR A 315 -30.24 -20.87 2.19
CA THR A 315 -29.48 -20.64 0.94
C THR A 315 -28.20 -19.83 1.18
N GLY A 316 -28.25 -18.84 2.07
CA GLY A 316 -27.09 -18.03 2.43
C GLY A 316 -26.06 -18.83 3.22
N GLN A 317 -26.52 -19.68 4.14
CA GLN A 317 -25.66 -20.56 4.92
C GLN A 317 -25.00 -21.61 4.02
N ALA A 318 -25.73 -22.26 3.12
CA ALA A 318 -25.19 -23.23 2.17
C ALA A 318 -24.06 -22.64 1.30
N GLU A 319 -24.28 -21.46 0.70
CA GLU A 319 -23.24 -20.78 -0.09
C GLU A 319 -22.06 -20.28 0.78
N ALA A 320 -22.29 -19.97 2.05
CA ALA A 320 -21.22 -19.62 2.98
C ALA A 320 -20.35 -20.85 3.31
N VAL A 321 -20.97 -22.01 3.55
CA VAL A 321 -20.28 -23.29 3.74
C VAL A 321 -19.45 -23.65 2.50
N MET A 322 -20.04 -23.53 1.30
CA MET A 322 -19.34 -23.77 0.04
C MET A 322 -18.01 -22.99 -0.06
N LEU A 323 -18.04 -21.68 0.28
CA LEU A 323 -16.85 -20.84 0.27
C LEU A 323 -15.82 -21.25 1.32
N GLY A 324 -16.29 -21.67 2.51
CA GLY A 324 -15.43 -22.20 3.57
C GLY A 324 -14.74 -23.49 3.14
N VAL A 325 -15.49 -24.48 2.66
CA VAL A 325 -14.98 -25.75 2.14
C VAL A 325 -13.98 -25.52 1.02
N GLY A 326 -14.31 -24.66 0.04
CA GLY A 326 -13.41 -24.34 -1.07
C GLY A 326 -12.09 -23.72 -0.62
N ARG A 327 -12.08 -22.92 0.45
CA ARG A 327 -10.85 -22.33 1.01
C ARG A 327 -10.04 -23.33 1.84
N ALA A 328 -10.71 -24.15 2.65
CA ALA A 328 -10.06 -25.20 3.43
C ALA A 328 -9.42 -26.25 2.53
N LEU A 329 -10.06 -26.59 1.40
CA LEU A 329 -9.52 -27.52 0.41
C LEU A 329 -8.19 -27.02 -0.19
N LEU A 330 -8.02 -25.72 -0.38
CA LEU A 330 -6.76 -25.15 -0.88
C LEU A 330 -5.62 -25.20 0.12
N ALA A 331 -5.93 -25.35 1.41
CA ALA A 331 -4.90 -25.54 2.43
C ALA A 331 -4.31 -26.95 2.36
N HIS A 332 -5.14 -27.95 2.02
CA HIS A 332 -4.71 -29.33 1.79
C HIS A 332 -4.05 -29.51 0.42
N GLU A 333 -4.71 -29.06 -0.64
CA GLU A 333 -4.24 -29.22 -2.02
C GLU A 333 -4.21 -27.86 -2.76
N PRO A 334 -3.09 -27.12 -2.72
CA PRO A 334 -2.99 -25.81 -3.35
C PRO A 334 -3.08 -25.86 -4.89
N ASP A 335 -2.76 -27.00 -5.50
CA ASP A 335 -2.75 -27.19 -6.95
C ASP A 335 -4.16 -27.13 -7.57
N LEU A 336 -5.19 -27.41 -6.77
CA LEU A 336 -6.60 -27.37 -7.22
C LEU A 336 -7.16 -25.97 -7.36
N LYS A 337 -6.40 -24.93 -7.00
CA LYS A 337 -6.85 -23.53 -7.01
C LYS A 337 -7.51 -23.13 -8.32
N MET A 338 -6.97 -23.55 -9.46
CA MET A 338 -7.53 -23.21 -10.76
C MET A 338 -8.86 -23.91 -11.02
N ALA A 339 -9.00 -25.18 -10.64
CA ALA A 339 -10.25 -25.94 -10.79
C ALA A 339 -11.36 -25.36 -9.89
N VAL A 340 -11.08 -25.15 -8.61
CA VAL A 340 -12.04 -24.58 -7.64
C VAL A 340 -12.42 -23.15 -8.03
N ARG A 341 -11.49 -22.37 -8.61
CA ARG A 341 -11.77 -21.02 -9.11
C ARG A 341 -12.72 -21.04 -10.31
N ARG A 342 -12.52 -21.96 -11.27
CA ARG A 342 -13.44 -22.14 -12.41
C ARG A 342 -14.82 -22.58 -11.95
N ALA A 343 -14.90 -23.42 -10.92
CA ALA A 343 -16.15 -23.84 -10.29
C ALA A 343 -16.86 -22.71 -9.49
N GLY A 344 -16.21 -21.56 -9.27
CA GLY A 344 -16.78 -20.42 -8.57
C GLY A 344 -16.79 -20.52 -7.04
N ALA A 345 -16.12 -21.52 -6.45
CA ALA A 345 -16.19 -21.79 -5.00
C ALA A 345 -15.16 -21.03 -4.14
N ILE A 346 -14.27 -20.21 -4.73
CA ILE A 346 -13.30 -19.37 -4.00
C ILE A 346 -13.74 -17.90 -3.89
N THR A 347 -14.52 -17.43 -4.86
CA THR A 347 -14.88 -16.01 -4.96
C THR A 347 -15.99 -15.70 -3.97
N ARG A 348 -15.72 -14.81 -3.01
CA ARG A 348 -16.76 -14.30 -2.11
C ARG A 348 -17.80 -13.53 -2.92
N ASN A 349 -19.08 -13.94 -2.85
CA ASN A 349 -20.15 -13.22 -3.52
C ASN A 349 -20.54 -11.93 -2.75
N PRO A 350 -20.30 -10.73 -3.32
CA PRO A 350 -20.47 -9.46 -2.60
C PRO A 350 -21.92 -8.96 -2.53
N LYS A 351 -22.88 -9.62 -3.22
CA LYS A 351 -24.28 -9.18 -3.23
C LYS A 351 -24.83 -9.14 -1.79
N ARG A 352 -25.39 -7.99 -1.41
CA ARG A 352 -26.02 -7.70 -0.12
C ARG A 352 -27.39 -7.07 -0.35
N VAL A 353 -28.31 -7.24 0.61
CA VAL A 353 -29.60 -6.53 0.60
C VAL A 353 -29.34 -5.03 0.69
N GLU A 354 -29.86 -4.28 -0.28
CA GLU A 354 -29.79 -2.82 -0.27
C GLU A 354 -30.72 -2.23 0.81
N ARG A 355 -30.30 -1.15 1.46
CA ARG A 355 -31.14 -0.42 2.43
C ARG A 355 -32.34 0.25 1.75
N LYS A 356 -33.43 0.46 2.50
CA LYS A 356 -34.54 1.33 2.08
C LYS A 356 -34.03 2.78 1.92
N LYS A 357 -34.46 3.45 0.86
CA LYS A 357 -34.15 4.86 0.60
C LYS A 357 -35.39 5.71 0.94
N PRO A 358 -35.25 6.91 1.52
CA PRO A 358 -36.39 7.78 1.78
C PRO A 358 -37.11 8.13 0.47
N GLY A 359 -38.43 8.33 0.53
CA GLY A 359 -39.28 8.54 -0.65
C GLY A 359 -39.53 7.29 -1.51
N LYS A 360 -38.98 6.12 -1.14
CA LYS A 360 -39.22 4.84 -1.82
C LYS A 360 -39.88 3.82 -0.90
N LEU A 361 -40.74 2.98 -1.48
CA LEU A 361 -41.43 1.89 -0.78
C LEU A 361 -40.45 0.77 -0.37
N LYS A 362 -39.49 0.44 -1.24
CA LYS A 362 -38.39 -0.52 -1.00
C LYS A 362 -37.05 0.12 -1.42
N ALA A 363 -35.98 -0.67 -1.54
CA ALA A 363 -34.67 -0.17 -1.98
C ALA A 363 -34.73 0.61 -3.32
N ARG A 364 -35.54 0.10 -4.27
CA ARG A 364 -35.71 0.70 -5.61
C ARG A 364 -37.17 1.04 -5.98
N LYS A 365 -38.15 0.28 -5.47
CA LYS A 365 -39.58 0.48 -5.75
C LYS A 365 -40.03 1.87 -5.30
N MET A 366 -40.35 2.73 -6.25
CA MET A 366 -40.99 4.02 -6.01
C MET A 366 -42.50 3.83 -5.80
N PRO A 367 -43.18 4.72 -5.07
CA PRO A 367 -44.64 4.82 -5.13
C PRO A 367 -45.09 5.14 -6.56
N ALA A 368 -46.37 4.93 -6.86
CA ALA A 368 -46.94 5.30 -8.14
C ALA A 368 -46.75 6.80 -8.39
N TRP A 369 -46.23 7.16 -9.56
CA TRP A 369 -46.03 8.56 -9.97
C TRP A 369 -47.25 9.04 -10.76
N VAL A 370 -47.79 10.21 -10.40
CA VAL A 370 -48.95 10.83 -11.04
C VAL A 370 -48.48 12.10 -11.75
N LYS A 371 -48.64 12.16 -13.09
CA LYS A 371 -48.10 13.24 -13.94
C LYS A 371 -48.88 14.56 -13.91
N ARG A 372 -50.21 14.45 -13.90
CA ARG A 372 -51.28 15.47 -14.08
C ARG A 372 -50.91 16.70 -14.91
#